data_AF-A0A661UIH8-F1
#
_entry.id   AF-A0A661UIH8-F1
#
_cell.length_a   1.000
_cell.length_b   1.000
_cell.length_c   1.000
_cell.angle_alpha   90.00
_cell.angle_beta   90.00
_cell.angle_gamma   90.00
#
_symmetry.space_group_name_H-M   'P 1'
#
loop_
_entity.id
_entity.type
_entity.pdbx_description
1 polymer ?
#
loop_
_entity_poly.entity_id
_entity_poly.type
_entity_poly.pdbx_seq_one_letter_code
_entity_poly.pdbx_strand_id
1 'polypeptide(L)'
;RFLSKFILIHTLSHILIKEFEFSVGYPATSLNERLYINDSDMSGLMIYTVAGAEGSYGGLISKANEKDFMKIFKSALYRAKDCASDPVCYNSLDGQGIGGLNMAACYSCALIPEISCEEFNSFLDRALLIDEKFGFFRDL
;
A
#
# COMPACT_ATOMS: atom_id res chain seq x y z
N ARG A 1 -6.91 1.99 18.93
CA ARG A 1 -6.75 3.17 18.04
C ARG A 1 -5.42 3.14 17.29
N PHE A 2 -4.33 2.73 17.93
CA PHE A 2 -3.04 2.52 17.27
C PHE A 2 -3.08 1.48 16.14
N LEU A 3 -3.60 0.28 16.44
CA LEU A 3 -3.63 -0.83 15.48
C LEU A 3 -4.37 -0.47 14.17
N SER A 4 -5.53 0.18 14.26
CA SER A 4 -6.28 0.61 13.08
C SER A 4 -5.53 1.66 12.25
N LYS A 5 -4.81 2.59 12.91
CA LYS A 5 -3.97 3.58 12.25
C LYS A 5 -2.79 2.89 11.54
N PHE A 6 -2.19 1.92 12.21
CA PHE A 6 -1.10 1.10 11.67
C PHE A 6 -1.52 0.36 10.40
N ILE A 7 -2.58 -0.46 10.47
CA ILE A 7 -3.06 -1.24 9.32
C ILE A 7 -3.42 -0.32 8.15
N LEU A 8 -4.08 0.82 8.42
CA LEU A 8 -4.45 1.78 7.38
C LEU A 8 -3.24 2.34 6.63
N ILE A 9 -2.25 2.87 7.36
CA ILE A 9 -1.06 3.50 6.78
C ILE A 9 -0.16 2.46 6.11
N HIS A 10 0.02 1.30 6.73
CA HIS A 10 0.78 0.19 6.18
C HIS A 10 0.14 -0.36 4.90
N THR A 11 -1.18 -0.53 4.88
CA THR A 11 -1.85 -0.94 3.65
C THR A 11 -1.75 0.15 2.57
N LEU A 12 -1.78 1.42 2.96
CA LEU A 12 -1.63 2.52 2.02
C LEU A 12 -0.23 2.55 1.39
N SER A 13 0.85 2.33 2.14
CA SER A 13 2.21 2.26 1.57
C SER A 13 2.31 1.15 0.54
N HIS A 14 1.74 -0.02 0.83
CA HIS A 14 1.71 -1.15 -0.10
C HIS A 14 0.99 -0.82 -1.41
N ILE A 15 -0.23 -0.28 -1.32
CA ILE A 15 -1.02 0.10 -2.50
C ILE A 15 -0.31 1.17 -3.33
N LEU A 16 0.38 2.12 -2.68
CA LEU A 16 1.20 3.13 -3.37
C LEU A 16 2.43 2.53 -4.04
N ILE A 17 3.15 1.60 -3.39
CA ILE A 17 4.32 0.93 -3.99
C ILE A 17 3.90 0.16 -5.25
N LYS A 18 2.78 -0.59 -5.21
CA LYS A 18 2.24 -1.28 -6.39
C LYS A 18 1.84 -0.30 -7.49
N GLU A 19 1.26 0.83 -7.11
CA GLU A 19 0.91 1.89 -8.06
C GLU A 19 2.16 2.49 -8.72
N PHE A 20 3.24 2.73 -7.96
CA PHE A 20 4.50 3.22 -8.52
C PHE A 20 5.11 2.20 -9.49
N GLU A 21 5.07 0.92 -9.16
CA GLU A 21 5.51 -0.15 -10.08
C GLU A 21 4.72 -0.11 -11.40
N PHE A 22 3.39 -0.02 -11.32
CA PHE A 22 2.56 0.02 -12.51
C PHE A 22 2.71 1.32 -13.33
N SER A 23 2.70 2.48 -12.66
CA SER A 23 2.58 3.80 -13.31
C SER A 23 3.91 4.41 -13.71
N VAL A 24 4.98 4.09 -12.98
CA VAL A 24 6.32 4.65 -13.18
C VAL A 24 7.28 3.60 -13.73
N GLY A 25 6.94 2.31 -13.64
CA GLY A 25 7.78 1.22 -14.11
C GLY A 25 9.01 0.97 -13.22
N TYR A 26 9.00 1.48 -12.00
CA TYR A 26 10.07 1.25 -11.03
C TYR A 26 9.76 -0.01 -10.22
N PRO A 27 10.60 -1.06 -10.25
CA PRO A 27 10.27 -2.33 -9.62
C PRO A 27 9.93 -2.17 -8.14
N ALA A 28 8.91 -2.88 -7.67
CA ALA A 28 8.54 -2.84 -6.25
C ALA A 28 9.71 -3.28 -5.34
N THR A 29 10.57 -4.19 -5.81
CA THR A 29 11.78 -4.67 -5.10
C THR A 29 12.80 -3.58 -4.80
N SER A 30 12.77 -2.47 -5.54
CA SER A 30 13.69 -1.35 -5.38
C SER A 30 13.09 -0.21 -4.56
N LEU A 31 11.81 -0.30 -4.22
CA LEU A 31 11.12 0.60 -3.30
C LEU A 31 11.04 -0.04 -1.93
N ASN A 32 11.26 0.75 -0.89
CA ASN A 32 11.17 0.34 0.50
C ASN A 32 10.22 1.28 1.22
N GLU A 33 9.44 0.75 2.13
CA GLU A 33 8.64 1.56 3.04
C GLU A 33 9.38 1.80 4.37
N ARG A 34 8.99 2.90 5.02
CA ARG A 34 9.29 3.17 6.42
C ARG A 34 8.05 3.74 7.07
N LEU A 35 7.61 3.16 8.16
CA LEU A 35 6.39 3.57 8.85
C LEU A 35 6.70 4.50 10.03
N TYR A 36 6.03 5.65 10.10
CA TYR A 36 6.12 6.61 11.19
C TYR A 36 4.77 6.70 11.88
N ILE A 37 4.53 5.76 12.80
CA ILE A 37 3.22 5.57 13.44
C ILE A 37 3.43 5.46 14.94
N ASN A 38 2.78 6.32 15.71
CA ASN A 38 2.77 6.27 17.17
C ASN A 38 1.35 6.50 17.74
N ASP A 39 1.24 6.38 19.06
CA ASP A 39 -0.01 6.59 19.80
C ASP A 39 -0.48 8.04 19.84
N SER A 40 0.41 8.99 19.59
CA SER A 40 0.13 10.43 19.61
C SER A 40 -0.20 10.95 18.21
N ASP A 41 0.81 11.48 17.53
CA ASP A 41 0.76 12.45 16.44
C ASP A 41 1.30 11.90 15.12
N MET A 42 2.15 10.87 15.15
CA MET A 42 2.74 10.29 13.95
C MET A 42 1.72 9.39 13.23
N SER A 43 1.46 9.75 11.98
CA SER A 43 0.57 9.05 11.04
C SER A 43 1.13 9.17 9.62
N GLY A 44 2.42 8.86 9.47
CA GLY A 44 3.16 9.04 8.22
C GLY A 44 3.77 7.74 7.70
N LEU A 45 4.07 7.74 6.42
CA LEU A 45 4.88 6.72 5.75
C LEU A 45 5.90 7.43 4.86
N MET A 46 7.02 6.77 4.61
CA MET A 46 8.00 7.19 3.62
C MET A 46 8.26 6.03 2.67
N ILE A 47 8.18 6.30 1.37
CA ILE A 47 8.62 5.38 0.32
C ILE A 47 9.95 5.89 -0.20
N TYR A 48 10.98 5.06 -0.16
CA TYR A 48 12.33 5.43 -0.58
C TYR A 48 12.96 4.35 -1.45
N THR A 49 13.97 4.73 -2.22
CA THR A 49 14.83 3.82 -2.98
C THR A 49 16.27 4.09 -2.59
N VAL A 50 17.09 3.04 -2.57
CA VAL A 50 18.53 3.15 -2.34
C VAL A 50 19.25 3.29 -3.68
N ALA A 51 20.34 4.07 -3.71
CA ALA A 51 21.10 4.28 -4.93
C ALA A 51 21.75 2.99 -5.44
N GLY A 52 21.62 2.77 -6.76
CA GLY A 52 22.09 1.53 -7.41
C GLY A 52 21.09 0.37 -7.35
N ALA A 53 19.89 0.57 -6.80
CA ALA A 53 18.86 -0.46 -6.75
C ALA A 53 18.28 -0.78 -8.14
N GLU A 54 17.90 0.22 -8.94
CA GLU A 54 17.56 0.06 -10.37
C GLU A 54 17.52 1.40 -11.13
N GLY A 55 18.12 1.44 -12.32
CA GLY A 55 17.89 2.48 -13.32
C GLY A 55 18.13 3.94 -12.89
N SER A 56 17.49 4.86 -13.63
CA SER A 56 17.52 6.30 -13.32
C SER A 56 16.28 6.71 -12.50
N TYR A 57 16.42 7.66 -11.58
CA TYR A 57 15.31 8.19 -10.79
C TYR A 57 14.32 9.05 -11.60
N GLY A 58 14.54 9.24 -12.91
CA GLY A 58 13.78 10.19 -13.73
C GLY A 58 12.27 9.95 -13.69
N GLY A 59 11.85 8.67 -13.72
CA GLY A 59 10.44 8.30 -13.61
C GLY A 59 9.83 8.76 -12.28
N LEU A 60 10.47 8.42 -11.15
CA LEU A 60 10.00 8.77 -9.81
C LEU A 60 10.01 10.30 -9.59
N ILE A 61 11.10 10.97 -9.96
CA ILE A 61 11.24 12.44 -9.80
C ILE A 61 10.18 13.17 -10.63
N SER A 62 9.88 12.70 -11.85
CA SER A 62 8.85 13.33 -12.70
C SER A 62 7.46 13.34 -12.07
N LYS A 63 7.18 12.41 -11.15
CA LYS A 63 5.90 12.24 -10.47
C LYS A 63 5.89 12.77 -9.04
N ALA A 64 7.00 13.29 -8.55
CA ALA A 64 7.12 13.78 -7.18
C ALA A 64 6.41 15.13 -6.93
N ASN A 65 5.94 15.81 -7.98
CA ASN A 65 5.15 17.03 -7.82
C ASN A 65 3.73 16.69 -7.32
N GLU A 66 3.15 17.58 -6.52
CA GLU A 66 1.84 17.38 -5.87
C GLU A 66 0.74 16.96 -6.85
N LYS A 67 0.64 17.64 -8.01
CA LYS A 67 -0.42 17.38 -8.99
C LYS A 67 -0.33 15.98 -9.58
N ASP A 68 0.87 15.50 -9.91
CA ASP A 68 1.04 14.17 -10.48
C ASP A 68 0.99 13.08 -9.41
N PHE A 69 1.52 13.35 -8.21
CA PHE A 69 1.37 12.44 -7.07
C PHE A 69 -0.10 12.22 -6.73
N MET A 70 -0.93 13.28 -6.70
CA MET A 70 -2.36 13.12 -6.42
C MET A 70 -3.09 12.27 -7.45
N LYS A 71 -2.62 12.22 -8.71
CA LYS A 71 -3.17 11.29 -9.71
C LYS A 71 -2.78 9.85 -9.40
N ILE A 72 -1.52 9.62 -9.05
CA ILE A 72 -1.01 8.31 -8.61
C ILE A 72 -1.81 7.84 -7.39
N PHE A 73 -1.95 8.68 -6.38
CA PHE A 73 -2.69 8.39 -5.17
C PHE A 73 -4.14 7.93 -5.44
N LYS A 74 -4.88 8.71 -6.24
CA LYS A 74 -6.26 8.35 -6.63
C LYS A 74 -6.32 7.08 -7.47
N SER A 75 -5.38 6.91 -8.39
CA SER A 75 -5.26 5.73 -9.22
C SER A 75 -4.96 4.47 -8.39
N ALA A 76 -4.11 4.60 -7.37
CA ALA A 76 -3.79 3.54 -6.42
C ALA A 76 -5.04 3.08 -5.65
N LEU A 77 -5.80 4.03 -5.11
CA LEU A 77 -7.06 3.75 -4.42
C LEU A 77 -8.11 3.14 -5.35
N TYR A 78 -8.22 3.64 -6.58
CA TYR A 78 -9.13 3.07 -7.58
C TYR A 78 -8.77 1.62 -7.91
N ARG A 79 -7.49 1.33 -8.17
CA ARG A 79 -7.02 -0.05 -8.40
C ARG A 79 -7.21 -0.93 -7.18
N ALA A 80 -7.03 -0.39 -5.97
CA ALA A 80 -7.26 -1.14 -4.75
C ALA A 80 -8.71 -1.59 -4.56
N LYS A 81 -9.68 -1.11 -5.35
CA LYS A 81 -11.07 -1.62 -5.35
C LYS A 81 -11.20 -2.94 -6.09
N ASP A 82 -10.35 -3.22 -7.07
CA ASP A 82 -10.44 -4.40 -7.93
C ASP A 82 -9.34 -5.42 -7.62
N CYS A 83 -9.74 -6.59 -7.13
CA CYS A 83 -8.82 -7.69 -6.86
C CYS A 83 -9.24 -8.94 -7.63
N ALA A 84 -8.30 -9.53 -8.37
CA ALA A 84 -8.53 -10.77 -9.12
C ALA A 84 -8.93 -11.97 -8.25
N SER A 85 -8.72 -11.90 -6.93
CA SER A 85 -9.10 -12.94 -5.98
C SER A 85 -10.42 -12.64 -5.25
N ASP A 86 -11.14 -11.59 -5.63
CA ASP A 86 -12.48 -11.35 -5.09
C ASP A 86 -13.49 -12.37 -5.63
N PRO A 87 -14.49 -12.78 -4.83
CA PRO A 87 -14.83 -12.27 -3.49
C PRO A 87 -14.07 -12.93 -2.33
N VAL A 88 -13.21 -13.91 -2.59
CA VAL A 88 -12.51 -14.69 -1.56
C VAL A 88 -11.55 -13.82 -0.75
N CYS A 89 -10.81 -12.94 -1.43
CA CYS A 89 -9.90 -12.00 -0.76
C CYS A 89 -10.68 -11.01 0.12
N TYR A 90 -11.70 -10.35 -0.43
CA TYR A 90 -12.49 -9.37 0.30
C TYR A 90 -13.21 -9.94 1.53
N ASN A 91 -13.80 -11.13 1.39
CA ASN A 91 -14.65 -11.73 2.42
C ASN A 91 -13.90 -12.72 3.34
N SER A 92 -12.57 -12.59 3.45
CA SER A 92 -11.79 -13.45 4.33
C SER A 92 -12.17 -13.21 5.80
N LEU A 93 -12.80 -14.21 6.44
CA LEU A 93 -13.26 -14.12 7.84
C LEU A 93 -12.19 -14.55 8.85
N ASP A 94 -11.41 -15.58 8.50
CA ASP A 94 -10.35 -16.14 9.36
C ASP A 94 -8.97 -15.50 9.08
N GLY A 95 -8.95 -14.49 8.22
CA GLY A 95 -7.72 -13.89 7.71
C GLY A 95 -6.96 -14.80 6.74
N GLN A 96 -5.94 -14.25 6.10
CA GLN A 96 -5.06 -14.91 5.15
C GLN A 96 -3.60 -14.49 5.38
N GLY A 97 -2.68 -15.09 4.63
CA GLY A 97 -1.25 -14.88 4.82
C GLY A 97 -0.70 -15.55 6.09
N ILE A 98 0.45 -15.08 6.56
CA ILE A 98 1.14 -15.67 7.72
C ILE A 98 0.26 -15.46 8.96
N GLY A 99 -0.11 -16.57 9.61
CA GLY A 99 -0.89 -16.54 10.85
C GLY A 99 -2.30 -15.94 10.74
N GLY A 100 -2.84 -15.78 9.53
CA GLY A 100 -4.14 -15.12 9.32
C GLY A 100 -4.12 -13.62 9.61
N LEU A 101 -2.95 -12.97 9.53
CA LEU A 101 -2.78 -11.56 9.90
C LEU A 101 -3.26 -10.56 8.84
N ASN A 102 -3.64 -11.02 7.65
CA ASN A 102 -4.16 -10.16 6.58
C ASN A 102 -5.65 -10.40 6.36
N MET A 103 -6.43 -9.34 6.19
CA MET A 103 -7.86 -9.45 5.86
C MET A 103 -8.06 -9.34 4.35
N ALA A 104 -8.59 -8.23 3.81
CA ALA A 104 -8.77 -8.05 2.38
C ALA A 104 -7.44 -7.71 1.66
N ALA A 105 -6.42 -8.55 1.83
CA ALA A 105 -5.08 -8.35 1.28
C ALA A 105 -4.44 -9.68 0.84
N CYS A 106 -4.17 -9.81 -0.46
CA CYS A 106 -3.53 -10.96 -1.08
C CYS A 106 -2.41 -10.53 -2.07
N TYR A 107 -1.74 -11.51 -2.68
CA TYR A 107 -0.69 -11.28 -3.68
C TYR A 107 -1.13 -10.34 -4.82
N SER A 108 -2.37 -10.51 -5.30
CA SER A 108 -2.90 -9.71 -6.41
C SER A 108 -3.08 -8.24 -6.05
N CYS A 109 -3.62 -7.92 -4.86
CA CYS A 109 -4.03 -6.54 -4.55
C CYS A 109 -3.05 -5.75 -3.67
N ALA A 110 -2.42 -6.36 -2.66
CA ALA A 110 -1.78 -5.59 -1.58
C ALA A 110 -0.37 -6.07 -1.21
N LEU A 111 -0.04 -7.35 -1.37
CA LEU A 111 1.31 -7.81 -1.01
C LEU A 111 2.35 -7.25 -2.00
N ILE A 112 3.52 -6.90 -1.45
CA ILE A 112 4.71 -6.40 -2.15
C ILE A 112 5.90 -7.34 -1.85
N PRO A 113 7.06 -7.20 -2.52
CA PRO A 113 8.24 -7.99 -2.16
C PRO A 113 8.61 -7.84 -0.68
N GLU A 114 8.92 -8.95 -0.01
CA GLU A 114 9.16 -8.94 1.45
C GLU A 114 10.30 -8.01 1.86
N ILE A 115 11.33 -7.86 1.01
CA ILE A 115 12.45 -6.95 1.25
C ILE A 115 12.05 -5.46 1.28
N SER A 116 10.89 -5.14 0.72
CA SER A 116 10.36 -3.78 0.60
C SER A 116 9.46 -3.37 1.76
N CYS A 117 9.00 -4.35 2.55
CA CYS A 117 8.05 -4.19 3.64
C CYS A 117 8.77 -4.33 5.00
N GLU A 118 8.56 -3.40 5.92
CA GLU A 118 9.17 -3.46 7.27
C GLU A 118 8.52 -4.56 8.13
N GLU A 119 7.29 -4.95 7.80
CA GLU A 119 6.40 -5.79 8.62
C GLU A 119 6.12 -7.15 7.96
N PHE A 120 6.97 -7.58 7.01
CA PHE A 120 6.90 -8.89 6.35
C PHE A 120 5.52 -9.23 5.78
N ASN A 121 4.88 -8.26 5.11
CA ASN A 121 3.54 -8.39 4.53
C ASN A 121 2.46 -8.87 5.53
N SER A 122 2.54 -8.45 6.79
CA SER A 122 1.56 -8.79 7.83
C SER A 122 0.70 -7.58 8.21
N PHE A 123 -0.51 -7.79 8.72
CA PHE A 123 -1.41 -6.70 9.15
C PHE A 123 -1.83 -5.77 8.01
N LEU A 124 -2.37 -6.36 6.94
CA LEU A 124 -2.86 -5.63 5.76
C LEU A 124 -4.38 -5.81 5.59
N ASP A 125 -5.05 -4.72 5.20
CA ASP A 125 -6.48 -4.74 4.88
C ASP A 125 -6.87 -3.57 3.96
N ARG A 126 -7.06 -3.83 2.66
CA ARG A 126 -7.45 -2.77 1.71
C ARG A 126 -8.87 -2.27 1.92
N ALA A 127 -9.74 -3.03 2.58
CA ALA A 127 -11.12 -2.61 2.82
C ALA A 127 -11.14 -1.34 3.72
N LEU A 128 -10.20 -1.21 4.66
CA LEU A 128 -10.05 0.00 5.46
C LEU A 128 -9.74 1.26 4.63
N LEU A 129 -9.18 1.11 3.43
CA LEU A 129 -8.92 2.22 2.52
C LEU A 129 -10.15 2.54 1.66
N ILE A 130 -10.79 1.51 1.07
CA ILE A 130 -11.68 1.68 -0.09
C ILE A 130 -13.12 1.17 0.07
N ASP A 131 -13.48 0.52 1.17
CA ASP A 131 -14.85 0.00 1.37
C ASP A 131 -15.88 1.15 1.33
N GLU A 132 -17.00 0.93 0.63
CA GLU A 132 -18.02 1.97 0.41
C GLU A 132 -18.70 2.43 1.71
N LYS A 133 -18.78 1.58 2.72
CA LYS A 133 -19.44 1.85 4.00
C LYS A 133 -18.48 2.41 5.03
N PHE A 134 -17.25 1.90 5.13
CA PHE A 134 -16.33 2.27 6.21
C PHE A 134 -14.90 2.63 5.77
N GLY A 135 -14.58 2.59 4.48
CA GLY A 135 -13.26 2.94 3.97
C GLY A 135 -12.90 4.39 4.26
N PHE A 136 -11.66 4.63 4.69
CA PHE A 136 -11.17 5.95 5.07
C PHE A 136 -11.19 6.95 3.89
N PHE A 137 -10.97 6.45 2.66
CA PHE A 137 -10.93 7.27 1.44
C PHE A 137 -12.17 7.06 0.55
N ARG A 138 -13.30 6.60 1.11
CA ARG A 138 -14.53 6.31 0.34
C ARG A 138 -15.09 7.52 -0.42
N ASP A 139 -14.85 8.74 0.07
CA ASP A 139 -15.39 9.99 -0.46
C ASP A 139 -14.45 10.67 -1.50
N LEU A 140 -13.35 10.01 -1.87
CA LEU A 140 -12.29 10.55 -2.75
C LEU A 140 -12.35 9.99 -4.17
#